data_AF-A0A0G2K5Y3-F1
#
_entry.id   AF-A0A0G2K5Y3-F1
#
_cell.length_a   1.000
_cell.length_b   1.000
_cell.length_c   1.000
_cell.angle_alpha   90.00
_cell.angle_beta   90.00
_cell.angle_gamma   90.00
#
_symmetry.space_group_name_H-M   'P 1'
#
loop_
_entity.id
_entity.type
_entity.pdbx_description
1 polymer ?
#
loop_
_entity_poly.entity_id
_entity_poly.type
_entity_poly.pdbx_seq_one_letter_code
_entity_poly.pdbx_strand_id
1 'polypeptide(L)'
;MQKAGLGGDRKVCPLARGCPRPENSRGKMCCYHGNRIAPGQVKMAGRSVGVPRRGAAGPQSRGQLAAGRDLLAREQEYKRLNAELEAKTANLVRQAEEVIREQQEERARPFSALTTSCKEEDGYGPRDLLSSEGMAHPWSETKPKTKNTGPVNKIQNRLHSADKERKINSSVKLKYPDVQTANDVAIPDDFSDFSLAKTISRIEGQLEEDVLPECADDDSFCGVSKDIGTEAQIRFLKAKLHVMQEELDSVVCECNKKEDEIQDLKSKVKNLEEDCVRQQRTVTSQQTQIEKYRNLFEEANKRCDELQQQLSSVDRELENKRRLQKQAATSQSATEVRLNRALEEAEKYKAELSKLRQTNKDITNEDHQKIEVLKSENKKLERQKGELMIGFKKQLKLIDILKRQKMHIEAAKMLSFSEEEFMKALEWGSS
;
A
#
# COMPACT_ATOMS: atom_id res chain seq x y z
N MET A 1 34.65 74.54 4.27
CA MET A 1 34.33 74.09 2.90
C MET A 1 35.63 73.86 2.15
N GLN A 2 36.14 72.62 2.18
CA GLN A 2 37.32 72.11 1.48
C GLN A 2 37.60 70.67 1.98
N LYS A 3 38.21 69.85 1.10
CA LYS A 3 38.82 68.50 1.28
C LYS A 3 37.84 67.31 1.23
N ALA A 4 37.83 66.49 0.17
CA ALA A 4 38.84 65.56 -0.37
C ALA A 4 38.86 64.20 0.33
N GLY A 5 38.72 63.11 -0.44
CA GLY A 5 38.86 61.73 0.03
C GLY A 5 38.58 60.72 -1.07
N LEU A 6 39.65 60.19 -1.67
CA LEU A 6 39.72 59.18 -2.72
C LEU A 6 39.58 57.74 -2.17
N GLY A 7 39.21 56.80 -3.05
CA GLY A 7 39.48 55.35 -2.92
C GLY A 7 38.21 54.50 -3.04
N GLY A 8 38.14 53.42 -3.80
CA GLY A 8 39.11 52.69 -4.61
C GLY A 8 38.45 51.37 -5.04
N ASP A 9 38.73 50.95 -6.28
CA ASP A 9 38.17 49.76 -6.93
C ASP A 9 38.41 48.44 -6.17
N ARG A 10 37.40 47.55 -6.18
CA ARG A 10 37.62 46.10 -6.13
C ARG A 10 36.69 45.36 -7.09
N LYS A 11 37.29 44.90 -8.20
CA LYS A 11 36.80 43.84 -9.08
C LYS A 11 36.71 42.51 -8.32
N VAL A 12 35.63 41.77 -8.53
CA VAL A 12 35.50 40.35 -8.15
C VAL A 12 35.35 39.52 -9.43
N CYS A 13 36.33 38.64 -9.68
CA CYS A 13 36.37 37.67 -10.77
C CYS A 13 35.50 36.42 -10.46
N PRO A 14 34.97 35.72 -11.47
CA PRO A 14 34.28 34.45 -11.28
C PRO A 14 35.26 33.26 -11.24
N LEU A 15 35.01 32.34 -10.31
CA LEU A 15 35.79 31.13 -10.06
C LEU A 15 35.58 30.06 -11.15
N ALA A 16 36.70 29.62 -11.74
CA ALA A 16 36.83 28.35 -12.45
C ALA A 16 38.08 27.63 -11.92
N ARG A 17 37.95 26.34 -11.57
CA ARG A 17 38.93 25.23 -11.72
C ARG A 17 38.61 24.11 -10.73
N GLY A 18 38.45 22.90 -11.27
CA GLY A 18 38.35 21.67 -10.49
C GLY A 18 39.71 21.15 -10.02
N CYS A 19 39.67 20.13 -9.15
CA CYS A 19 40.68 19.09 -8.95
C CYS A 19 40.13 18.00 -7.99
N PRO A 20 40.72 16.79 -7.98
CA PRO A 20 40.00 15.51 -7.90
C PRO A 20 40.02 14.79 -6.53
N ARG A 21 39.27 13.68 -6.45
CA ARG A 21 39.18 12.68 -5.36
C ARG A 21 40.55 12.26 -4.77
N PRO A 22 40.60 11.90 -3.47
CA PRO A 22 41.68 11.09 -2.92
C PRO A 22 41.29 9.60 -2.81
N GLU A 23 42.22 8.74 -3.20
CA GLU A 23 42.26 7.29 -2.96
C GLU A 23 43.07 6.98 -1.68
N ASN A 24 42.82 5.80 -1.11
CA ASN A 24 43.60 5.04 -0.13
C ASN A 24 43.59 5.46 1.36
N SER A 25 42.87 4.67 2.15
CA SER A 25 43.37 4.20 3.46
C SER A 25 42.78 2.84 3.79
N ARG A 26 43.69 1.85 3.85
CA ARG A 26 43.50 0.45 4.25
C ARG A 26 42.95 0.34 5.67
N GLY A 27 42.15 -0.71 5.88
CA GLY A 27 42.13 -1.45 7.14
C GLY A 27 41.05 -1.05 8.14
N LYS A 28 39.97 -1.82 8.19
CA LYS A 28 39.66 -2.68 9.36
C LYS A 28 38.43 -3.53 9.08
N MET A 29 38.70 -4.83 9.08
CA MET A 29 37.78 -5.95 9.16
C MET A 29 36.85 -5.78 10.37
N CYS A 30 35.54 -5.82 10.16
CA CYS A 30 34.57 -6.13 11.22
C CYS A 30 33.42 -6.91 10.59
N CYS A 31 33.60 -8.23 10.52
CA CYS A 31 32.56 -9.19 10.23
C CYS A 31 31.62 -9.30 11.44
N TYR A 32 30.54 -8.54 11.46
CA TYR A 32 29.44 -8.81 12.39
C TYR A 32 28.68 -10.05 11.92
N HIS A 33 28.89 -11.12 12.67
CA HIS A 33 28.16 -12.37 12.62
C HIS A 33 26.70 -12.11 12.99
N GLY A 34 25.79 -12.48 12.08
CA GLY A 34 24.35 -12.38 12.29
C GLY A 34 23.64 -13.53 11.60
N ASN A 35 23.65 -14.69 12.27
CA ASN A 35 22.81 -15.87 12.10
C ASN A 35 22.13 -16.06 10.73
N ARG A 36 22.83 -16.78 9.86
CA ARG A 36 22.23 -17.49 8.73
C ARG A 36 21.61 -18.79 9.24
N ILE A 37 20.34 -18.73 9.68
CA ILE A 37 19.53 -19.94 9.91
C ILE A 37 18.91 -20.32 8.56
N ALA A 38 19.39 -21.43 7.98
CA ALA A 38 18.72 -22.10 6.88
C ALA A 38 17.43 -22.74 7.40
N PRO A 39 16.26 -22.55 6.76
CA PRO A 39 15.17 -23.49 6.96
C PRO A 39 15.45 -24.70 6.08
N GLY A 40 15.86 -25.77 6.75
CA GLY A 40 15.93 -27.11 6.19
C GLY A 40 14.55 -27.55 5.68
N GLN A 41 14.62 -28.58 4.84
CA GLN A 41 13.49 -29.34 4.31
C GLN A 41 12.50 -29.69 5.43
N VAL A 42 11.37 -28.98 5.50
CA VAL A 42 10.21 -29.44 6.27
C VAL A 42 9.28 -30.11 5.29
N LYS A 43 9.45 -31.44 5.16
CA LYS A 43 8.36 -32.32 4.74
C LYS A 43 7.21 -32.07 5.72
N MET A 44 6.13 -31.50 5.23
CA MET A 44 4.86 -31.47 5.94
C MET A 44 4.38 -32.93 6.07
N ALA A 45 4.79 -33.58 7.15
CA ALA A 45 4.10 -34.75 7.66
C ALA A 45 2.69 -34.28 8.05
N GLY A 46 1.72 -34.59 7.19
CA GLY A 46 0.30 -34.41 7.49
C GLY A 46 -0.01 -35.12 8.80
N ARG A 47 -0.26 -34.33 9.84
CA ARG A 47 -0.71 -34.83 11.14
C ARG A 47 -2.16 -35.25 10.94
N SER A 48 -2.36 -36.52 10.63
CA SER A 48 -3.63 -37.22 10.66
C SER A 48 -4.19 -37.14 12.08
N VAL A 49 -5.08 -36.18 12.32
CA VAL A 49 -5.96 -36.22 13.49
C VAL A 49 -7.01 -37.28 13.20
N GLY A 50 -6.70 -38.52 13.60
CA GLY A 50 -7.65 -39.60 13.68
C GLY A 50 -8.74 -39.24 14.68
N VAL A 51 -9.98 -39.08 14.20
CA VAL A 51 -11.16 -39.03 15.06
C VAL A 51 -11.69 -40.46 15.17
N PRO A 52 -11.80 -41.03 16.39
CA PRO A 52 -12.37 -42.35 16.60
C PRO A 52 -13.88 -42.34 16.32
N ARG A 53 -14.35 -43.33 15.55
CA ARG A 53 -15.76 -43.55 15.25
C ARG A 53 -16.33 -44.64 16.17
N ARG A 54 -17.03 -44.22 17.23
CA ARG A 54 -18.03 -44.96 18.07
C ARG A 54 -18.50 -43.93 19.11
N GLY A 55 -19.76 -43.54 19.28
CA GLY A 55 -21.03 -44.23 19.13
C GLY A 55 -21.70 -44.17 20.50
N ALA A 56 -22.70 -43.29 20.70
CA ALA A 56 -23.76 -43.38 21.72
C ALA A 56 -24.62 -42.11 21.73
N ALA A 57 -25.93 -42.31 21.83
CA ALA A 57 -26.99 -41.32 21.80
C ALA A 57 -26.94 -40.33 22.99
N GLY A 58 -27.33 -39.07 22.75
CA GLY A 58 -27.62 -38.08 23.80
C GLY A 58 -28.20 -36.79 23.22
N PRO A 59 -29.25 -36.18 23.82
CA PRO A 59 -29.96 -35.05 23.23
C PRO A 59 -29.18 -33.75 23.46
N GLN A 60 -28.56 -33.20 22.41
CA GLN A 60 -27.90 -31.89 22.45
C GLN A 60 -28.37 -30.97 21.30
N SER A 61 -29.69 -30.82 21.10
CA SER A 61 -30.23 -29.89 20.08
C SER A 61 -30.41 -28.45 20.58
N ARG A 62 -30.19 -28.16 21.88
CA ARG A 62 -30.40 -26.81 22.45
C ARG A 62 -29.17 -25.90 22.33
N GLY A 63 -27.96 -26.46 22.24
CA GLY A 63 -26.70 -25.70 22.11
C GLY A 63 -26.40 -25.20 20.70
N GLN A 64 -26.81 -25.94 19.67
CA GLN A 64 -26.58 -25.55 18.27
C GLN A 64 -27.50 -24.39 17.83
N LEU A 65 -28.71 -24.28 18.39
CA LEU A 65 -29.58 -23.12 18.17
C LEU A 65 -29.06 -21.84 18.83
N ALA A 66 -28.35 -21.95 19.95
CA ALA A 66 -27.72 -20.81 20.62
C ALA A 66 -26.52 -20.28 19.83
N ALA A 67 -25.66 -21.17 19.31
CA ALA A 67 -24.54 -20.80 18.45
C ALA A 67 -24.99 -20.16 17.13
N GLY A 68 -26.11 -20.64 16.54
CA GLY A 68 -26.70 -20.03 15.34
C GLY A 68 -27.27 -18.62 15.58
N ARG A 69 -27.85 -18.35 16.76
CA ARG A 69 -28.30 -17.00 17.13
C ARG A 69 -27.15 -16.03 17.37
N ASP A 70 -26.05 -16.50 17.95
CA ASP A 70 -24.85 -15.69 18.19
C ASP A 70 -24.15 -15.29 16.88
N LEU A 71 -24.08 -16.22 15.91
CA LEU A 71 -23.60 -15.95 14.55
C LEU A 71 -24.43 -14.88 13.82
N LEU A 72 -25.76 -14.96 13.91
CA LEU A 72 -26.65 -13.96 13.29
C LEU A 72 -26.51 -12.58 13.94
N ALA A 73 -26.35 -12.50 15.25
CA ALA A 73 -26.10 -11.23 15.95
C ALA A 73 -24.77 -10.62 15.51
N ARG A 74 -23.72 -11.43 15.40
CA ARG A 74 -22.40 -11.01 14.92
C ARG A 74 -22.43 -10.54 13.45
N GLU A 75 -23.19 -11.21 12.60
CA GLU A 75 -23.39 -10.80 11.20
C GLU A 75 -24.08 -9.43 11.11
N GLN A 76 -25.08 -9.17 11.94
CA GLN A 76 -25.75 -7.86 12.01
C GLN A 76 -24.81 -6.75 12.50
N GLU A 77 -23.94 -7.05 13.46
CA GLU A 77 -22.90 -6.13 13.94
C GLU A 77 -21.91 -5.78 12.81
N TYR A 78 -21.41 -6.78 12.07
CA TYR A 78 -20.54 -6.56 10.92
C TYR A 78 -21.23 -5.74 9.82
N LYS A 79 -22.52 -6.00 9.55
CA LYS A 79 -23.31 -5.19 8.61
C LYS A 79 -23.43 -3.72 9.05
N ARG A 80 -23.62 -3.46 10.34
CA ARG A 80 -23.62 -2.08 10.88
C ARG A 80 -22.26 -1.41 10.77
N LEU A 81 -21.19 -2.11 11.13
CA LEU A 81 -19.84 -1.58 11.03
C LEU A 81 -19.45 -1.29 9.58
N ASN A 82 -19.84 -2.15 8.63
CA ASN A 82 -19.59 -1.93 7.21
C ASN A 82 -20.35 -0.71 6.69
N ALA A 83 -21.62 -0.54 7.08
CA ALA A 83 -22.39 0.66 6.74
C ALA A 83 -21.77 1.95 7.30
N GLU A 84 -21.22 1.91 8.52
CA GLU A 84 -20.50 3.05 9.11
C GLU A 84 -19.19 3.35 8.37
N LEU A 85 -18.44 2.31 7.97
CA LEU A 85 -17.23 2.46 7.17
C LEU A 85 -17.53 3.01 5.77
N GLU A 86 -18.59 2.55 5.12
CA GLU A 86 -19.07 3.08 3.85
C GLU A 86 -19.49 4.55 3.99
N ALA A 87 -20.18 4.93 5.07
CA ALA A 87 -20.56 6.32 5.34
C ALA A 87 -19.34 7.23 5.59
N LYS A 88 -18.34 6.75 6.36
CA LYS A 88 -17.07 7.49 6.57
C LYS A 88 -16.29 7.63 5.27
N THR A 89 -16.25 6.58 4.46
CA THR A 89 -15.61 6.59 3.13
C THR A 89 -16.29 7.59 2.21
N ALA A 90 -17.62 7.59 2.16
CA ALA A 90 -18.39 8.55 1.36
C ALA A 90 -18.17 10.01 1.84
N ASN A 91 -18.02 10.23 3.14
CA ASN A 91 -17.71 11.56 3.68
C ASN A 91 -16.30 12.01 3.28
N LEU A 92 -15.30 11.13 3.41
CA LEU A 92 -13.93 11.43 3.02
C LEU A 92 -13.80 11.69 1.51
N VAL A 93 -14.48 10.90 0.68
CA VAL A 93 -14.53 11.11 -0.78
C VAL A 93 -15.17 12.45 -1.11
N ARG A 94 -16.28 12.82 -0.46
CA ARG A 94 -16.93 14.13 -0.65
C ARG A 94 -16.03 15.29 -0.24
N GLN A 95 -15.30 15.18 0.88
CA GLN A 95 -14.31 16.19 1.28
C GLN A 95 -13.18 16.32 0.25
N ALA A 96 -12.68 15.19 -0.28
CA ALA A 96 -11.66 15.21 -1.32
C ALA A 96 -12.17 15.85 -2.62
N GLU A 97 -13.41 15.56 -3.02
CA GLU A 97 -14.06 16.18 -4.17
C GLU A 97 -14.27 17.69 -3.98
N GLU A 98 -14.62 18.13 -2.78
CA GLU A 98 -14.76 19.55 -2.44
C GLU A 98 -13.42 20.29 -2.54
N VAL A 99 -12.35 19.75 -1.97
CA VAL A 99 -11.00 20.32 -2.11
C VAL A 99 -10.54 20.37 -3.57
N ILE A 100 -10.83 19.33 -4.37
CA ILE A 100 -10.50 19.33 -5.81
C ILE A 100 -11.29 20.42 -6.53
N ARG A 101 -12.57 20.61 -6.17
CA ARG A 101 -13.45 21.64 -6.76
C ARG A 101 -12.97 23.04 -6.40
N GLU A 102 -12.63 23.29 -5.13
CA GLU A 102 -12.05 24.56 -4.67
C GLU A 102 -10.75 24.88 -5.41
N GLN A 103 -9.82 23.92 -5.51
CA GLN A 103 -8.60 24.11 -6.28
C GLN A 103 -8.85 24.34 -7.77
N GLN A 104 -9.86 23.69 -8.36
CA GLN A 104 -10.24 23.92 -9.75
C GLN A 104 -10.89 25.30 -9.93
N GLU A 105 -11.69 25.77 -8.98
CA GLU A 105 -12.31 27.09 -9.00
C GLU A 105 -11.27 28.21 -8.79
N GLU A 106 -10.30 28.01 -7.90
CA GLU A 106 -9.13 28.88 -7.74
C GLU A 106 -8.28 28.95 -9.02
N ARG A 107 -8.14 27.83 -9.73
CA ARG A 107 -7.44 27.77 -11.03
C ARG A 107 -8.26 28.33 -12.19
N ALA A 108 -9.59 28.25 -12.13
CA ALA A 108 -10.50 28.73 -13.16
C ALA A 108 -10.88 30.20 -12.97
N ARG A 109 -10.64 30.80 -11.80
CA ARG A 109 -10.79 32.24 -11.57
C ARG A 109 -9.79 32.99 -12.45
N PRO A 110 -10.25 33.79 -13.43
CA PRO A 110 -9.35 34.61 -14.23
C PRO A 110 -8.63 35.60 -13.32
N PHE A 111 -7.31 35.65 -13.41
CA PHE A 111 -6.49 36.76 -12.89
C PHE A 111 -6.92 38.04 -13.64
N SER A 112 -7.95 38.72 -13.15
CA SER A 112 -8.45 39.96 -13.72
C SER A 112 -8.71 40.95 -12.59
N ALA A 113 -7.64 41.64 -12.19
CA ALA A 113 -7.60 43.01 -11.68
C ALA A 113 -6.25 43.21 -10.98
N LEU A 114 -5.27 43.77 -11.70
CA LEU A 114 -4.64 45.06 -11.34
C LEU A 114 -3.43 45.32 -12.25
N THR A 115 -3.71 45.62 -13.51
CA THR A 115 -2.77 46.30 -14.41
C THR A 115 -2.94 47.80 -14.19
N THR A 116 -2.44 48.35 -13.08
CA THR A 116 -2.32 49.81 -12.93
C THR A 116 -0.95 50.25 -13.40
N SER A 117 -0.96 50.71 -14.65
CA SER A 117 0.04 51.55 -15.28
C SER A 117 0.57 52.64 -14.34
N CYS A 118 1.90 52.77 -14.35
CA CYS A 118 2.71 53.87 -13.86
C CYS A 118 2.03 55.24 -14.01
N LYS A 119 1.90 55.98 -12.90
CA LYS A 119 2.16 57.43 -12.84
C LYS A 119 2.61 57.81 -11.43
N GLU A 120 3.64 58.65 -11.44
CA GLU A 120 4.26 59.33 -10.31
C GLU A 120 3.26 60.22 -9.56
N GLU A 121 3.53 60.42 -8.27
CA GLU A 121 3.55 61.72 -7.57
C GLU A 121 3.05 61.64 -6.12
N ASP A 122 3.81 62.35 -5.31
CA ASP A 122 3.81 62.43 -3.86
C ASP A 122 2.51 62.95 -3.22
N GLY A 123 2.29 62.52 -1.97
CA GLY A 123 2.14 63.49 -0.89
C GLY A 123 0.72 63.84 -0.39
N TYR A 124 0.50 63.46 0.87
CA TYR A 124 -0.33 64.11 1.90
C TYR A 124 -1.87 63.96 1.88
N GLY A 125 -2.38 63.28 2.93
CA GLY A 125 -3.51 63.80 3.71
C GLY A 125 -4.58 62.78 4.13
N PRO A 126 -5.00 62.68 5.41
CA PRO A 126 -5.59 61.47 6.00
C PRO A 126 -7.10 61.57 6.32
N ARG A 127 -7.81 60.43 6.47
CA ARG A 127 -8.98 60.30 7.37
C ARG A 127 -9.39 58.85 7.66
N ASP A 128 -9.42 58.55 8.96
CA ASP A 128 -10.18 57.49 9.63
C ASP A 128 -11.62 57.39 9.12
N LEU A 129 -12.12 56.16 8.91
CA LEU A 129 -13.46 55.74 9.36
C LEU A 129 -13.49 54.21 9.61
N LEU A 130 -14.00 53.88 10.78
CA LEU A 130 -14.07 52.60 11.47
C LEU A 130 -15.20 51.68 10.98
N SER A 131 -15.03 50.39 11.28
CA SER A 131 -16.04 49.39 11.69
C SER A 131 -17.10 48.89 10.69
N SER A 132 -17.16 47.57 10.48
CA SER A 132 -18.09 46.66 11.22
C SER A 132 -18.40 45.38 10.44
N GLU A 133 -18.48 44.28 11.19
CA GLU A 133 -18.89 42.91 10.86
C GLU A 133 -20.07 42.71 9.89
N GLY A 134 -20.10 41.56 9.23
CA GLY A 134 -21.29 41.07 8.52
C GLY A 134 -21.13 39.68 7.91
N MET A 135 -21.24 38.65 8.76
CA MET A 135 -21.39 37.24 8.41
C MET A 135 -22.73 36.98 7.69
N ALA A 136 -22.73 35.92 6.88
CA ALA A 136 -23.87 35.14 6.38
C ALA A 136 -24.48 35.52 5.02
N HIS A 137 -24.36 34.60 4.06
CA HIS A 137 -25.46 34.27 3.15
C HIS A 137 -25.53 32.74 2.95
N PRO A 138 -26.63 32.09 3.38
CA PRO A 138 -26.96 30.68 3.08
C PRO A 138 -27.68 30.56 1.70
N TRP A 139 -28.32 29.40 1.48
CA TRP A 139 -29.39 29.09 0.50
C TRP A 139 -28.90 28.55 -0.85
N SER A 140 -29.55 27.64 -1.57
CA SER A 140 -30.49 26.53 -1.33
C SER A 140 -30.78 25.97 -2.73
N GLU A 141 -30.79 24.65 -2.86
CA GLU A 141 -31.57 23.82 -3.78
C GLU A 141 -31.93 24.35 -5.19
N THR A 142 -31.46 23.65 -6.22
CA THR A 142 -32.29 23.38 -7.41
C THR A 142 -32.04 21.97 -7.94
N LYS A 143 -33.10 21.16 -7.94
CA LYS A 143 -33.18 19.77 -8.42
C LYS A 143 -33.59 19.69 -9.92
N PRO A 144 -33.57 18.49 -10.55
CA PRO A 144 -32.92 18.28 -11.86
C PRO A 144 -33.87 17.80 -13.00
N LYS A 145 -33.30 17.66 -14.21
CA LYS A 145 -33.74 16.85 -15.38
C LYS A 145 -32.43 16.60 -16.19
N THR A 146 -32.09 15.44 -16.76
CA THR A 146 -32.86 14.58 -17.69
C THR A 146 -32.17 13.23 -17.92
N LYS A 147 -32.93 12.14 -17.77
CA LYS A 147 -33.01 10.85 -18.51
C LYS A 147 -31.86 10.41 -19.46
N ASN A 148 -31.29 9.22 -19.25
CA ASN A 148 -31.50 8.01 -20.10
C ASN A 148 -30.61 6.80 -19.71
N THR A 149 -31.27 5.76 -19.20
CA THR A 149 -31.27 4.33 -19.57
C THR A 149 -30.02 3.64 -20.16
N GLY A 150 -29.56 2.58 -19.47
CA GLY A 150 -29.36 1.25 -20.09
C GLY A 150 -27.96 0.60 -19.98
N PRO A 151 -27.84 -0.74 -19.80
CA PRO A 151 -26.76 -1.35 -19.01
C PRO A 151 -25.79 -2.29 -19.77
N VAL A 152 -24.62 -2.52 -19.14
CA VAL A 152 -23.74 -3.72 -19.12
C VAL A 152 -23.46 -4.45 -20.46
N ASN A 153 -22.18 -4.51 -20.84
CA ASN A 153 -21.62 -5.60 -21.65
C ASN A 153 -20.21 -5.98 -21.18
N LYS A 154 -20.03 -7.29 -20.92
CA LYS A 154 -18.78 -7.98 -20.61
C LYS A 154 -17.92 -8.10 -21.88
N ILE A 155 -16.61 -7.89 -21.76
CA ILE A 155 -15.63 -8.08 -22.83
C ILE A 155 -14.76 -9.29 -22.49
N GLN A 156 -14.91 -10.35 -23.28
CA GLN A 156 -13.89 -11.37 -23.55
C GLN A 156 -13.55 -11.25 -25.03
N ASN A 157 -12.25 -11.19 -25.36
CA ASN A 157 -11.62 -11.68 -26.59
C ASN A 157 -10.10 -11.57 -26.39
N ARG A 158 -9.39 -12.69 -26.25
CA ARG A 158 -8.69 -13.45 -27.31
C ARG A 158 -7.63 -12.61 -28.02
N LEU A 159 -6.38 -13.11 -28.02
CA LEU A 159 -5.58 -13.50 -29.20
C LEU A 159 -4.12 -13.75 -28.78
N HIS A 160 -3.54 -14.90 -29.16
CA HIS A 160 -2.48 -15.00 -30.18
C HIS A 160 -1.68 -16.31 -30.07
N SER A 161 -1.65 -16.99 -31.22
CA SER A 161 -0.88 -18.18 -31.58
C SER A 161 0.54 -17.80 -31.99
N ALA A 162 1.54 -18.66 -31.73
CA ALA A 162 2.79 -18.71 -32.48
C ALA A 162 3.48 -20.08 -32.33
N ASP A 163 3.56 -20.79 -33.45
CA ASP A 163 4.34 -22.00 -33.70
C ASP A 163 5.85 -21.77 -33.59
N LYS A 164 6.58 -22.70 -32.94
CA LYS A 164 7.97 -23.06 -33.31
C LYS A 164 8.29 -24.53 -32.98
N GLU A 165 8.27 -25.32 -34.04
CA GLU A 165 9.04 -26.54 -34.28
C GLU A 165 10.45 -26.56 -33.62
N ARG A 166 10.78 -27.66 -32.92
CA ARG A 166 12.14 -28.26 -33.00
C ARG A 166 12.23 -29.68 -32.45
N LYS A 167 12.55 -30.58 -33.39
CA LYS A 167 13.49 -31.72 -33.31
C LYS A 167 13.26 -32.84 -32.29
N ILE A 168 12.74 -33.92 -32.88
CA ILE A 168 12.98 -35.34 -32.57
C ILE A 168 14.48 -35.60 -32.33
N ASN A 169 14.82 -36.38 -31.30
CA ASN A 169 15.78 -37.49 -31.33
C ASN A 169 15.94 -38.15 -29.94
N SER A 170 16.13 -39.48 -29.98
CA SER A 170 16.73 -40.37 -28.96
C SER A 170 15.81 -41.12 -27.98
N SER A 171 15.45 -42.33 -28.42
CA SER A 171 15.75 -43.63 -27.78
C SER A 171 15.29 -43.95 -26.35
N VAL A 172 14.43 -44.98 -26.28
CA VAL A 172 14.60 -46.20 -25.47
C VAL A 172 14.54 -46.04 -23.94
N LYS A 173 13.34 -46.25 -23.39
CA LYS A 173 13.01 -47.26 -22.35
C LYS A 173 11.61 -46.97 -21.79
N LEU A 174 10.61 -47.66 -22.32
CA LEU A 174 9.34 -47.86 -21.62
C LEU A 174 9.61 -48.81 -20.45
N LYS A 175 9.99 -48.23 -19.31
CA LYS A 175 9.77 -48.88 -18.02
C LYS A 175 8.29 -48.75 -17.73
N TYR A 176 7.55 -49.86 -17.79
CA TYR A 176 6.30 -49.98 -17.08
C TYR A 176 6.59 -49.69 -15.60
N PRO A 177 5.92 -48.72 -14.96
CA PRO A 177 6.03 -48.58 -13.53
C PRO A 177 5.32 -49.78 -12.92
N ASP A 178 6.14 -50.58 -12.23
CA ASP A 178 5.82 -51.43 -11.09
C ASP A 178 4.44 -51.07 -10.51
N VAL A 179 3.44 -51.89 -10.83
CA VAL A 179 2.11 -51.79 -10.23
C VAL A 179 2.29 -52.20 -8.78
N GLN A 180 2.39 -51.19 -7.91
CA GLN A 180 2.26 -51.34 -6.47
C GLN A 180 0.93 -52.02 -6.19
N THR A 181 1.04 -53.34 -6.05
CA THR A 181 -0.05 -54.22 -5.70
C THR A 181 -0.43 -53.83 -4.28
N ALA A 182 -1.67 -53.41 -4.07
CA ALA A 182 -2.17 -53.06 -2.75
C ALA A 182 -1.91 -54.22 -1.77
N ASN A 183 -1.52 -53.88 -0.54
CA ASN A 183 -1.05 -54.77 0.54
C ASN A 183 -2.10 -55.78 1.07
N ASP A 184 -3.03 -56.26 0.24
CA ASP A 184 -4.13 -57.14 0.66
C ASP A 184 -4.40 -58.28 -0.33
N VAL A 185 -3.41 -58.63 -1.17
CA VAL A 185 -3.51 -59.75 -2.12
C VAL A 185 -2.32 -60.66 -1.95
N ALA A 186 -2.55 -61.86 -1.39
CA ALA A 186 -1.57 -62.94 -1.40
C ALA A 186 -1.50 -63.53 -2.82
N ILE A 187 -0.42 -63.23 -3.55
CA ILE A 187 -0.05 -63.96 -4.77
C ILE A 187 0.99 -65.00 -4.34
N PRO A 188 0.65 -66.31 -4.33
CA PRO A 188 1.63 -67.36 -4.07
C PRO A 188 2.73 -67.37 -5.14
N ASP A 189 3.99 -67.31 -4.68
CA ASP A 189 5.24 -67.12 -5.46
C ASP A 189 5.60 -68.27 -6.44
N ASP A 190 4.75 -69.27 -6.62
CA ASP A 190 5.12 -70.57 -7.25
C ASP A 190 4.71 -70.75 -8.72
N PHE A 191 4.20 -69.72 -9.41
CA PHE A 191 3.65 -69.87 -10.78
C PHE A 191 4.55 -69.37 -11.92
N SER A 192 5.83 -69.12 -11.64
CA SER A 192 6.81 -68.74 -12.68
C SER A 192 7.00 -69.83 -13.75
N ASP A 193 6.55 -71.06 -13.50
CA ASP A 193 6.72 -72.22 -14.38
C ASP A 193 5.44 -72.63 -15.14
N PHE A 194 4.32 -71.90 -14.98
CA PHE A 194 3.08 -72.22 -15.68
C PHE A 194 3.06 -71.67 -17.11
N SER A 195 3.67 -72.41 -18.04
CA SER A 195 3.52 -72.13 -19.47
C SER A 195 2.26 -72.80 -20.01
N LEU A 196 1.25 -71.99 -20.35
CA LEU A 196 0.03 -72.44 -21.02
C LEU A 196 0.33 -73.32 -22.26
N ALA A 197 1.43 -73.02 -22.97
CA ALA A 197 1.89 -73.80 -24.12
C ALA A 197 2.24 -75.25 -23.73
N LYS A 198 2.89 -75.48 -22.59
CA LYS A 198 3.18 -76.86 -22.09
C LYS A 198 1.90 -77.61 -21.74
N THR A 199 0.91 -76.94 -21.19
CA THR A 199 -0.38 -77.56 -20.84
C THR A 199 -1.16 -77.95 -22.10
N ILE A 200 -1.16 -77.09 -23.12
CA ILE A 200 -1.81 -77.36 -24.41
C ILE A 200 -1.11 -78.54 -25.12
N SER A 201 0.22 -78.54 -25.21
CA SER A 201 0.96 -79.66 -25.83
C SER A 201 0.77 -80.99 -25.10
N ARG A 202 0.55 -80.98 -23.78
CA ARG A 202 0.23 -82.21 -23.02
C ARG A 202 -1.16 -82.74 -23.34
N ILE A 203 -2.14 -81.86 -23.56
CA ILE A 203 -3.50 -82.25 -23.92
C ILE A 203 -3.55 -82.75 -25.37
N GLU A 204 -2.85 -82.07 -26.29
CA GLU A 204 -2.74 -82.49 -27.70
C GLU A 204 -2.04 -83.85 -27.82
N GLY A 205 -0.95 -84.10 -27.07
CA GLY A 205 -0.27 -85.40 -27.07
C GLY A 205 -1.07 -86.55 -26.43
N GLN A 206 -2.02 -86.25 -25.55
CA GLN A 206 -2.93 -87.25 -24.96
C GLN A 206 -4.15 -87.56 -25.84
N LEU A 207 -4.46 -86.70 -26.82
CA LEU A 207 -5.56 -86.89 -27.78
C LEU A 207 -5.12 -87.65 -29.04
N GLU A 208 -3.82 -87.77 -29.31
CA GLU A 208 -3.28 -88.57 -30.43
C GLU A 208 -2.93 -90.02 -30.06
N GLU A 209 -2.92 -90.39 -28.77
CA GLU A 209 -2.52 -91.74 -28.29
C GLU A 209 -3.69 -92.70 -28.00
N ASP A 210 -4.96 -92.25 -28.05
CA ASP A 210 -6.14 -93.10 -27.91
C ASP A 210 -6.69 -93.56 -29.29
N VAL A 211 -5.95 -94.50 -29.89
CA VAL A 211 -6.38 -95.32 -31.03
C VAL A 211 -6.86 -96.68 -30.52
N LEU A 212 -8.19 -96.90 -30.55
CA LEU A 212 -8.96 -98.16 -30.69
C LEU A 212 -8.78 -99.28 -29.62
N PRO A 213 -9.87 -99.97 -29.23
CA PRO A 213 -10.33 -101.09 -30.06
C PRO A 213 -11.81 -101.01 -30.45
N GLU A 214 -12.03 -101.08 -31.76
CA GLU A 214 -13.19 -101.71 -32.38
C GLU A 214 -13.41 -103.07 -31.70
N CYS A 215 -14.45 -103.19 -30.87
CA CYS A 215 -14.83 -104.47 -30.28
C CYS A 215 -16.07 -104.97 -30.99
N ALA A 216 -15.82 -106.04 -31.75
CA ALA A 216 -16.73 -106.76 -32.61
C ALA A 216 -18.08 -107.07 -31.98
N ASP A 217 -19.08 -107.13 -32.86
CA ASP A 217 -20.25 -107.98 -32.73
C ASP A 217 -19.87 -109.31 -32.04
N ASP A 218 -20.50 -109.62 -30.91
CA ASP A 218 -20.80 -111.02 -30.60
C ASP A 218 -22.00 -111.10 -29.66
N ASP A 219 -23.12 -111.49 -30.27
CA ASP A 219 -24.22 -112.20 -29.64
C ASP A 219 -23.68 -113.24 -28.64
N SER A 220 -23.66 -112.89 -27.36
CA SER A 220 -23.48 -113.88 -26.29
C SER A 220 -24.60 -113.74 -25.28
N PHE A 221 -25.74 -114.29 -25.65
CA PHE A 221 -26.73 -114.83 -24.73
C PHE A 221 -26.09 -116.00 -23.96
N CYS A 222 -25.21 -115.68 -23.02
CA CYS A 222 -24.53 -116.67 -22.20
C CYS A 222 -25.38 -116.98 -20.96
N GLY A 223 -25.87 -118.23 -20.90
CA GLY A 223 -25.40 -119.07 -19.81
C GLY A 223 -26.33 -119.32 -18.62
N VAL A 224 -27.64 -119.11 -18.73
CA VAL A 224 -28.63 -119.68 -17.78
C VAL A 224 -29.91 -119.87 -18.62
N SER A 225 -30.35 -121.03 -19.09
CA SER A 225 -30.27 -122.37 -18.51
C SER A 225 -31.19 -123.26 -19.35
N LYS A 226 -30.62 -124.12 -20.20
CA LYS A 226 -31.37 -125.08 -21.04
C LYS A 226 -32.08 -126.17 -20.22
N ASP A 227 -31.94 -126.16 -18.89
CA ASP A 227 -32.63 -127.04 -17.93
C ASP A 227 -33.64 -126.30 -17.02
N ILE A 228 -33.93 -125.03 -17.29
CA ILE A 228 -34.90 -124.24 -16.53
C ILE A 228 -36.14 -124.08 -17.41
N GLY A 229 -37.26 -124.61 -16.92
CA GLY A 229 -38.54 -124.51 -17.61
C GLY A 229 -38.84 -123.08 -18.02
N THR A 230 -39.57 -122.90 -19.12
CA THR A 230 -39.98 -121.59 -19.66
C THR A 230 -40.48 -120.62 -18.58
N GLU A 231 -41.12 -121.16 -17.54
CA GLU A 231 -41.55 -120.46 -16.33
C GLU A 231 -40.41 -119.77 -15.55
N ALA A 232 -39.26 -120.42 -15.35
CA ALA A 232 -38.12 -119.81 -14.65
C ALA A 232 -37.39 -118.77 -15.51
N GLN A 233 -37.35 -118.93 -16.84
CA GLN A 233 -36.86 -117.89 -17.74
C GLN A 233 -37.76 -116.65 -17.71
N ILE A 234 -39.08 -116.84 -17.72
CA ILE A 234 -40.06 -115.74 -17.59
C ILE A 234 -39.88 -115.01 -16.25
N ARG A 235 -39.64 -115.73 -15.14
CA ARG A 235 -39.35 -115.11 -13.83
C ARG A 235 -38.07 -114.29 -13.85
N PHE A 236 -36.99 -114.82 -14.45
CA PHE A 236 -35.73 -114.08 -14.58
C PHE A 236 -35.90 -112.80 -15.43
N LEU A 237 -36.56 -112.90 -16.58
CA LEU A 237 -36.83 -111.74 -17.43
C LEU A 237 -37.73 -110.70 -16.74
N LYS A 238 -38.76 -111.13 -16.01
CA LYS A 238 -39.60 -110.24 -15.17
C LYS A 238 -38.77 -109.56 -14.08
N ALA A 239 -37.89 -110.29 -13.39
CA ALA A 239 -37.00 -109.71 -12.39
C ALA A 239 -36.02 -108.70 -13.00
N LYS A 240 -35.42 -109.01 -14.15
CA LYS A 240 -34.55 -108.08 -14.89
C LYS A 240 -35.30 -106.83 -15.34
N LEU A 241 -36.54 -106.97 -15.84
CA LEU A 241 -37.39 -105.83 -16.18
C LEU A 241 -37.73 -104.97 -14.95
N HIS A 242 -38.01 -105.60 -13.80
CA HIS A 242 -38.24 -104.85 -12.56
C HIS A 242 -37.00 -104.09 -12.11
N VAL A 243 -35.82 -104.72 -12.12
CA VAL A 243 -34.55 -104.04 -11.79
C VAL A 243 -34.28 -102.90 -12.77
N MET A 244 -34.46 -103.12 -14.07
CA MET A 244 -34.27 -102.06 -15.07
C MET A 244 -35.30 -100.92 -14.94
N GLN A 245 -36.54 -101.22 -14.53
CA GLN A 245 -37.55 -100.21 -14.26
C GLN A 245 -37.18 -99.40 -13.03
N GLU A 246 -36.70 -100.04 -11.96
CA GLU A 246 -36.23 -99.37 -10.74
C GLU A 246 -34.99 -98.50 -11.01
N GLU A 247 -34.03 -98.98 -11.81
CA GLU A 247 -32.88 -98.20 -12.25
C GLU A 247 -33.30 -97.00 -13.11
N LEU A 248 -34.26 -97.17 -14.02
CA LEU A 248 -34.82 -96.07 -14.81
C LEU A 248 -35.52 -95.04 -13.91
N ASP A 249 -36.37 -95.50 -12.99
CA ASP A 249 -37.07 -94.63 -12.05
C ASP A 249 -36.08 -93.89 -11.13
N SER A 250 -35.01 -94.56 -10.69
CA SER A 250 -33.91 -93.96 -9.91
C SER A 250 -33.19 -92.87 -10.69
N VAL A 251 -32.79 -93.14 -11.93
CA VAL A 251 -32.13 -92.15 -12.81
C VAL A 251 -33.08 -90.99 -13.12
N VAL A 252 -34.37 -91.24 -13.34
CA VAL A 252 -35.37 -90.18 -13.54
C VAL A 252 -35.51 -89.32 -12.28
N CYS A 253 -35.56 -89.92 -11.09
CA CYS A 253 -35.56 -89.18 -9.83
C CYS A 253 -34.28 -88.36 -9.63
N GLU A 254 -33.11 -88.88 -9.99
CA GLU A 254 -31.85 -88.14 -9.95
C GLU A 254 -31.80 -86.99 -10.95
N CYS A 255 -32.27 -87.21 -12.19
CA CYS A 255 -32.43 -86.17 -13.20
C CYS A 255 -33.35 -85.05 -12.72
N ASN A 256 -34.49 -85.38 -12.09
CA ASN A 256 -35.40 -84.39 -11.52
C ASN A 256 -34.73 -83.58 -10.39
N LYS A 257 -33.99 -84.23 -9.48
CA LYS A 257 -33.24 -83.53 -8.42
C LYS A 257 -32.17 -82.60 -9.00
N LYS A 258 -31.46 -83.04 -10.04
CA LYS A 258 -30.44 -82.23 -10.72
C LYS A 258 -31.06 -81.06 -11.48
N GLU A 259 -32.23 -81.24 -12.08
CA GLU A 259 -32.99 -80.16 -12.72
C GLU A 259 -33.43 -79.11 -11.70
N ASP A 260 -33.93 -79.53 -10.53
CA ASP A 260 -34.26 -78.62 -9.43
C ASP A 260 -33.02 -77.85 -8.92
N GLU A 261 -31.88 -78.53 -8.74
CA GLU A 261 -30.60 -77.90 -8.37
C GLU A 261 -30.13 -76.89 -9.43
N ILE A 262 -30.26 -77.22 -10.72
CA ILE A 262 -29.91 -76.33 -11.84
C ILE A 262 -30.82 -75.09 -11.83
N GLN A 263 -32.12 -75.26 -11.58
CA GLN A 263 -33.06 -74.15 -11.49
C GLN A 263 -32.74 -73.23 -10.31
N ASP A 264 -32.42 -73.78 -9.14
CA ASP A 264 -31.97 -73.01 -7.97
C ASP A 264 -30.67 -72.25 -8.25
N LEU A 265 -29.64 -72.92 -8.80
CA LEU A 265 -28.38 -72.28 -9.18
C LEU A 265 -28.57 -71.18 -10.22
N LYS A 266 -29.44 -71.40 -11.22
CA LYS A 266 -29.78 -70.39 -12.23
C LYS A 266 -30.45 -69.17 -11.60
N SER A 267 -31.33 -69.37 -10.61
CA SER A 267 -31.94 -68.27 -9.86
C SER A 267 -30.91 -67.49 -9.04
N LYS A 268 -29.95 -68.18 -8.41
CA LYS A 268 -28.86 -67.57 -7.64
C LYS A 268 -27.91 -66.76 -8.53
N VAL A 269 -27.54 -67.28 -9.70
CA VAL A 269 -26.71 -66.55 -10.68
C VAL A 269 -27.42 -65.29 -11.13
N LYS A 270 -28.71 -65.38 -11.49
CA LYS A 270 -29.50 -64.21 -11.89
C LYS A 270 -29.57 -63.14 -10.78
N ASN A 271 -29.79 -63.55 -9.52
CA ASN A 271 -29.80 -62.63 -8.39
C ASN A 271 -28.42 -61.96 -8.19
N LEU A 272 -27.32 -62.70 -8.34
CA LEU A 272 -25.95 -62.15 -8.23
C LEU A 272 -25.62 -61.20 -9.40
N GLU A 273 -26.10 -61.49 -10.61
CA GLU A 273 -25.96 -60.61 -11.77
C GLU A 273 -26.72 -59.28 -11.55
N GLU A 274 -27.96 -59.34 -11.06
CA GLU A 274 -28.75 -58.15 -10.71
C GLU A 274 -28.09 -57.34 -9.59
N ASP A 275 -27.50 -58.02 -8.59
CA ASP A 275 -26.73 -57.42 -7.51
C ASP A 275 -25.45 -56.73 -8.02
N CYS A 276 -24.72 -57.36 -8.93
CA CYS A 276 -23.54 -56.79 -9.57
C CYS A 276 -23.89 -55.52 -10.36
N VAL A 277 -24.97 -55.54 -11.15
CA VAL A 277 -25.44 -54.35 -11.89
C VAL A 277 -25.87 -53.24 -10.92
N ARG A 278 -26.54 -53.57 -9.82
CA ARG A 278 -26.94 -52.59 -8.79
C ARG A 278 -25.71 -51.96 -8.13
N GLN A 279 -24.74 -52.76 -7.71
CA GLN A 279 -23.49 -52.29 -7.11
C GLN A 279 -22.70 -51.42 -8.09
N GLN A 280 -22.61 -51.83 -9.36
CA GLN A 280 -21.92 -51.06 -10.40
C GLN A 280 -22.54 -49.66 -10.58
N ARG A 281 -23.89 -49.53 -10.55
CA ARG A 281 -24.56 -48.23 -10.58
C ARG A 281 -24.21 -47.36 -9.37
N THR A 282 -24.15 -47.96 -8.17
CA THR A 282 -23.75 -47.25 -6.94
C THR A 282 -22.28 -46.79 -7.00
N VAL A 283 -21.37 -47.64 -7.47
CA VAL A 283 -19.94 -47.30 -7.63
C VAL A 283 -19.78 -46.14 -8.63
N THR A 284 -20.44 -46.20 -9.79
CA THR A 284 -20.40 -45.11 -10.76
C THR A 284 -20.96 -43.80 -10.18
N SER A 285 -22.07 -43.86 -9.43
CA SER A 285 -22.63 -42.68 -8.76
C SER A 285 -21.65 -42.09 -7.73
N GLN A 286 -21.06 -42.93 -6.88
CA GLN A 286 -20.09 -42.49 -5.88
C GLN A 286 -18.82 -41.91 -6.52
N GLN A 287 -18.34 -42.51 -7.62
CA GLN A 287 -17.20 -41.98 -8.37
C GLN A 287 -17.46 -40.56 -8.89
N THR A 288 -18.64 -40.30 -9.45
CA THR A 288 -19.02 -38.94 -9.87
C THR A 288 -19.13 -37.96 -8.70
N GLN A 289 -19.53 -38.42 -7.51
CA GLN A 289 -19.58 -37.57 -6.32
C GLN A 289 -18.17 -37.25 -5.80
N ILE A 290 -17.27 -38.23 -5.76
CA ILE A 290 -15.87 -38.02 -5.37
C ILE A 290 -15.19 -37.01 -6.29
N GLU A 291 -15.40 -37.12 -7.60
CA GLU A 291 -14.84 -36.18 -8.57
C GLU A 291 -15.39 -34.76 -8.39
N LYS A 292 -16.71 -34.61 -8.11
CA LYS A 292 -17.30 -33.31 -7.77
C LYS A 292 -16.67 -32.70 -6.53
N TYR A 293 -16.53 -33.46 -5.44
CA TYR A 293 -15.92 -32.94 -4.20
C TYR A 293 -14.43 -32.64 -4.37
N ARG A 294 -13.71 -33.44 -5.17
CA ARG A 294 -12.32 -33.18 -5.52
C ARG A 294 -12.18 -31.85 -6.27
N ASN A 295 -13.01 -31.60 -7.29
CA ASN A 295 -12.98 -30.34 -8.03
C ASN A 295 -13.31 -29.14 -7.13
N LEU A 296 -14.33 -29.23 -6.28
CA LEU A 296 -14.68 -28.17 -5.31
C LEU A 296 -13.54 -27.89 -4.32
N PHE A 297 -12.84 -28.93 -3.86
CA PHE A 297 -11.68 -28.78 -2.98
C PHE A 297 -10.49 -28.12 -3.70
N GLU A 298 -10.19 -28.53 -4.93
CA GLU A 298 -9.13 -27.92 -5.74
C GLU A 298 -9.43 -26.44 -6.05
N GLU A 299 -10.69 -26.08 -6.34
CA GLU A 299 -11.11 -24.68 -6.50
C GLU A 299 -10.99 -23.87 -5.20
N ALA A 300 -11.39 -24.44 -4.06
CA ALA A 300 -11.24 -23.79 -2.76
C ALA A 300 -9.76 -23.55 -2.41
N ASN A 301 -8.89 -24.52 -2.66
CA ASN A 301 -7.44 -24.36 -2.45
C ASN A 301 -6.85 -23.28 -3.34
N LYS A 302 -7.21 -23.23 -4.64
CA LYS A 302 -6.76 -22.17 -5.55
C LYS A 302 -7.17 -20.79 -5.04
N ARG A 303 -8.41 -20.64 -4.55
CA ARG A 303 -8.86 -19.37 -3.92
C ARG A 303 -8.10 -19.04 -2.65
N CYS A 304 -7.79 -20.03 -1.81
CA CYS A 304 -6.98 -19.81 -0.62
C CYS A 304 -5.57 -19.33 -0.99
N ASP A 305 -4.93 -19.94 -1.98
CA ASP A 305 -3.61 -19.53 -2.47
C ASP A 305 -3.64 -18.12 -3.08
N GLU A 306 -4.66 -17.78 -3.88
CA GLU A 306 -4.87 -16.44 -4.43
C GLU A 306 -5.06 -15.38 -3.32
N LEU A 307 -5.91 -15.66 -2.33
CA LEU A 307 -6.11 -14.78 -1.18
C LEU A 307 -4.84 -14.63 -0.35
N GLN A 308 -4.07 -15.70 -0.16
CA GLN A 308 -2.79 -15.65 0.54
C GLN A 308 -1.76 -14.78 -0.22
N GLN A 309 -1.73 -14.87 -1.56
CA GLN A 309 -0.90 -13.99 -2.39
C GLN A 309 -1.33 -12.53 -2.27
N GLN A 310 -2.64 -12.25 -2.33
CA GLN A 310 -3.20 -10.90 -2.15
C GLN A 310 -2.86 -10.32 -0.78
N LEU A 311 -3.06 -11.08 0.30
CA LEU A 311 -2.66 -10.67 1.65
C LEU A 311 -1.17 -10.34 1.72
N SER A 312 -0.30 -11.19 1.14
CA SER A 312 1.14 -10.91 1.08
C SER A 312 1.48 -9.65 0.27
N SER A 313 0.69 -9.31 -0.75
CA SER A 313 0.87 -8.09 -1.54
C SER A 313 0.47 -6.86 -0.73
N VAL A 314 -0.71 -6.90 -0.10
CA VAL A 314 -1.24 -5.83 0.74
C VAL A 314 -0.33 -5.58 1.95
N ASP A 315 0.21 -6.62 2.57
CA ASP A 315 1.17 -6.48 3.68
C ASP A 315 2.46 -5.77 3.24
N ARG A 316 2.99 -6.09 2.04
CA ARG A 316 4.14 -5.39 1.47
C ARG A 316 3.83 -3.91 1.16
N GLU A 317 2.65 -3.63 0.63
CA GLU A 317 2.19 -2.26 0.36
C GLU A 317 2.03 -1.46 1.66
N LEU A 318 1.43 -2.05 2.69
CA LEU A 318 1.29 -1.42 4.01
C LEU A 318 2.64 -1.10 4.65
N GLU A 319 3.60 -2.02 4.58
CA GLU A 319 4.96 -1.79 5.08
C GLU A 319 5.65 -0.67 4.30
N ASN A 320 5.49 -0.62 2.97
CA ASN A 320 6.02 0.47 2.16
C ASN A 320 5.40 1.83 2.54
N LYS A 321 4.07 1.89 2.71
CA LYS A 321 3.37 3.12 3.15
C LYS A 321 3.81 3.57 4.54
N ARG A 322 4.02 2.64 5.49
CA ARG A 322 4.56 2.95 6.83
C ARG A 322 5.97 3.54 6.75
N ARG A 323 6.84 3.02 5.88
CA ARG A 323 8.18 3.57 5.66
C ARG A 323 8.13 4.99 5.09
N LEU A 324 7.31 5.21 4.06
CA LEU A 324 7.11 6.53 3.47
C LEU A 324 6.54 7.53 4.48
N GLN A 325 5.61 7.11 5.34
CA GLN A 325 5.07 7.94 6.42
C GLN A 325 6.17 8.35 7.42
N LYS A 326 7.03 7.42 7.84
CA LYS A 326 8.16 7.74 8.74
C LYS A 326 9.16 8.71 8.09
N GLN A 327 9.45 8.52 6.80
CA GLN A 327 10.31 9.43 6.05
C GLN A 327 9.68 10.82 5.91
N ALA A 328 8.38 10.90 5.60
CA ALA A 328 7.63 12.15 5.52
C ALA A 328 7.59 12.88 6.87
N ALA A 329 7.33 12.17 7.98
CA ALA A 329 7.33 12.76 9.32
C ALA A 329 8.71 13.32 9.71
N THR A 330 9.79 12.60 9.37
CA THR A 330 11.17 13.08 9.60
C THR A 330 11.47 14.33 8.76
N SER A 331 11.06 14.33 7.50
CA SER A 331 11.20 15.49 6.60
C SER A 331 10.39 16.69 7.09
N GLN A 332 9.16 16.45 7.57
CA GLN A 332 8.27 17.46 8.13
C GLN A 332 8.88 18.10 9.39
N SER A 333 9.37 17.28 10.32
CA SER A 333 10.06 17.79 11.52
C SER A 333 11.29 18.63 11.15
N ALA A 334 12.09 18.20 10.16
CA ALA A 334 13.22 18.98 9.68
C ALA A 334 12.82 20.30 8.98
N THR A 335 11.67 20.36 8.32
CA THR A 335 11.12 21.62 7.77
C THR A 335 10.58 22.52 8.87
N GLU A 336 9.92 21.97 9.90
CA GLU A 336 9.37 22.72 11.02
C GLU A 336 10.48 23.38 11.85
N VAL A 337 11.57 22.67 12.13
CA VAL A 337 12.75 23.25 12.81
C VAL A 337 13.36 24.40 11.99
N ARG A 338 13.47 24.24 10.66
CA ARG A 338 13.97 25.31 9.78
C ARG A 338 13.03 26.52 9.74
N LEU A 339 11.72 26.27 9.74
CA LEU A 339 10.70 27.31 9.77
C LEU A 339 10.76 28.10 11.09
N ASN A 340 10.79 27.41 12.23
CA ASN A 340 10.86 28.05 13.55
C ASN A 340 12.12 28.92 13.68
N ARG A 341 13.27 28.41 13.23
CA ARG A 341 14.50 29.21 13.18
C ARG A 341 14.35 30.46 12.30
N ALA A 342 13.74 30.35 11.13
CA ALA A 342 13.51 31.50 10.25
C ALA A 342 12.54 32.51 10.87
N LEU A 343 11.53 32.05 11.59
CA LEU A 343 10.60 32.91 12.34
C LEU A 343 11.30 33.63 13.49
N GLU A 344 12.12 32.93 14.28
CA GLU A 344 12.94 33.53 15.35
C GLU A 344 13.90 34.60 14.79
N GLU A 345 14.57 34.31 13.68
CA GLU A 345 15.46 35.28 13.00
C GLU A 345 14.66 36.50 12.49
N ALA A 346 13.47 36.31 11.92
CA ALA A 346 12.61 37.39 11.48
C ALA A 346 12.10 38.26 12.65
N GLU A 347 11.73 37.64 13.77
CA GLU A 347 11.33 38.34 14.99
C GLU A 347 12.48 39.15 15.59
N LYS A 348 13.68 38.58 15.61
CA LYS A 348 14.90 39.29 16.03
C LYS A 348 15.15 40.54 15.19
N TYR A 349 15.11 40.44 13.86
CA TYR A 349 15.30 41.61 12.99
C TYR A 349 14.19 42.64 13.13
N LYS A 350 12.94 42.22 13.35
CA LYS A 350 11.83 43.14 13.63
C LYS A 350 12.05 43.91 14.94
N ALA A 351 12.54 43.24 15.99
CA ALA A 351 12.88 43.86 17.26
C ALA A 351 14.07 44.84 17.13
N GLU A 352 15.13 44.44 16.44
CA GLU A 352 16.28 45.31 16.15
C GLU A 352 15.88 46.55 15.34
N LEU A 353 15.04 46.38 14.32
CA LEU A 353 14.51 47.49 13.53
C LEU A 353 13.67 48.46 14.37
N SER A 354 12.82 47.93 15.27
CA SER A 354 12.02 48.75 16.18
C SER A 354 12.89 49.54 17.15
N LYS A 355 13.93 48.90 17.72
CA LYS A 355 14.92 49.55 18.59
C LYS A 355 15.70 50.65 17.86
N LEU A 356 16.14 50.39 16.61
CA LEU A 356 16.82 51.39 15.78
C LEU A 356 15.91 52.58 15.46
N ARG A 357 14.63 52.33 15.13
CA ARG A 357 13.64 53.39 14.90
C ARG A 357 13.43 54.25 16.14
N GLN A 358 13.33 53.64 17.32
CA GLN A 358 13.19 54.38 18.57
C GLN A 358 14.44 55.19 18.89
N THR A 359 15.63 54.58 18.80
CA THR A 359 16.91 55.27 19.03
C THR A 359 17.08 56.48 18.09
N ASN A 360 16.69 56.35 16.82
CA ASN A 360 16.77 57.46 15.86
C ASN A 360 15.79 58.60 16.21
N LYS A 361 14.58 58.28 16.69
CA LYS A 361 13.65 59.29 17.21
C LYS A 361 14.23 60.01 18.43
N ASP A 362 14.83 59.28 19.34
CA ASP A 362 15.43 59.84 20.56
C ASP A 362 16.61 60.77 20.22
N ILE A 363 17.52 60.35 19.32
CA ILE A 363 18.62 61.20 18.82
C ILE A 363 18.08 62.46 18.13
N THR A 364 17.07 62.32 17.27
CA THR A 364 16.46 63.47 16.58
C THR A 364 15.84 64.46 17.58
N ASN A 365 15.20 63.96 18.63
CA ASN A 365 14.63 64.78 19.70
C ASN A 365 15.72 65.48 20.54
N GLU A 366 16.79 64.76 20.90
CA GLU A 366 17.95 65.34 21.61
C GLU A 366 18.62 66.44 20.78
N ASP A 367 18.84 66.20 19.49
CA ASP A 367 19.43 67.18 18.59
C ASP A 367 18.53 68.40 18.40
N HIS A 368 17.21 68.20 18.32
CA HIS A 368 16.25 69.30 18.31
C HIS A 368 16.35 70.14 19.60
N GLN A 369 16.42 69.51 20.77
CA GLN A 369 16.60 70.22 22.05
C GLN A 369 17.93 70.97 22.12
N LYS A 370 19.06 70.34 21.70
CA LYS A 370 20.38 70.98 21.64
C LYS A 370 20.38 72.19 20.71
N ILE A 371 19.75 72.07 19.55
CA ILE A 371 19.60 73.17 18.58
C ILE A 371 18.80 74.33 19.19
N GLU A 372 17.69 74.06 19.88
CA GLU A 372 16.89 75.11 20.52
C GLU A 372 17.64 75.82 21.65
N VAL A 373 18.41 75.08 22.47
CA VAL A 373 19.29 75.67 23.50
C VAL A 373 20.33 76.59 22.85
N LEU A 374 21.07 76.10 21.84
CA LEU A 374 22.08 76.88 21.12
C LEU A 374 21.48 78.12 20.44
N LYS A 375 20.29 78.02 19.85
CA LYS A 375 19.58 79.17 19.28
C LYS A 375 19.26 80.22 20.33
N SER A 376 18.81 79.81 21.52
CA SER A 376 18.48 80.74 22.61
C SER A 376 19.72 81.46 23.15
N GLU A 377 20.84 80.74 23.27
CA GLU A 377 22.13 81.28 23.69
C GLU A 377 22.71 82.22 22.63
N ASN A 378 22.64 81.84 21.35
CA ASN A 378 23.08 82.68 20.24
C ASN A 378 22.31 84.02 20.22
N LYS A 379 20.98 83.98 20.35
CA LYS A 379 20.15 85.19 20.50
C LYS A 379 20.58 86.05 21.70
N LYS A 380 20.96 85.44 22.83
CA LYS A 380 21.43 86.17 24.02
C LYS A 380 22.78 86.84 23.76
N LEU A 381 23.72 86.13 23.15
CA LEU A 381 25.05 86.65 22.79
C LEU A 381 24.95 87.78 21.76
N GLU A 382 24.05 87.67 20.78
CA GLU A 382 23.78 88.74 19.81
C GLU A 382 23.27 90.03 20.48
N ARG A 383 22.36 89.91 21.47
CA ARG A 383 21.88 91.07 22.25
C ARG A 383 23.03 91.73 23.02
N GLN A 384 23.82 90.95 23.75
CA GLN A 384 24.97 91.44 24.52
C GLN A 384 26.00 92.12 23.62
N LYS A 385 26.31 91.52 22.46
CA LYS A 385 27.17 92.13 21.44
C LYS A 385 26.59 93.46 20.95
N GLY A 386 25.28 93.52 20.69
CA GLY A 386 24.58 94.74 20.30
C GLY A 386 24.70 95.86 21.34
N GLU A 387 24.45 95.54 22.61
CA GLU A 387 24.58 96.48 23.74
C GLU A 387 26.02 97.02 23.87
N LEU A 388 27.01 96.13 23.80
CA LEU A 388 28.43 96.50 23.84
C LEU A 388 28.82 97.41 22.67
N MET A 389 28.36 97.10 21.45
CA MET A 389 28.58 97.93 20.27
C MET A 389 27.96 99.33 20.41
N ILE A 390 26.77 99.43 21.00
CA ILE A 390 26.13 100.71 21.31
C ILE A 390 26.99 101.49 22.33
N GLY A 391 27.49 100.82 23.36
CA GLY A 391 28.42 101.39 24.36
C GLY A 391 29.67 101.98 23.72
N PHE A 392 30.37 101.21 22.87
CA PHE A 392 31.56 101.68 22.15
C PHE A 392 31.25 102.88 21.24
N LYS A 393 30.12 102.87 20.51
CA LYS A 393 29.71 104.01 19.68
C LYS A 393 29.49 105.28 20.51
N LYS A 394 28.90 105.17 21.70
CA LYS A 394 28.74 106.29 22.63
C LYS A 394 30.10 106.80 23.14
N GLN A 395 31.01 105.89 23.50
CA GLN A 395 32.37 106.24 23.92
C GLN A 395 33.15 106.96 22.81
N LEU A 396 33.08 106.50 21.56
CA LEU A 396 33.71 107.16 20.41
C LEU A 396 33.18 108.59 20.23
N LYS A 397 31.85 108.79 20.27
CA LYS A 397 31.25 110.13 20.21
C LYS A 397 31.70 111.03 21.37
N LEU A 398 31.79 110.48 22.58
CA LEU A 398 32.29 111.22 23.74
C LEU A 398 33.74 111.64 23.55
N ILE A 399 34.60 110.74 23.06
CA ILE A 399 36.00 111.05 22.74
C ILE A 399 36.09 112.18 21.70
N ASP A 400 35.28 112.14 20.65
CA ASP A 400 35.26 113.18 19.62
C ASP A 400 34.82 114.55 20.17
N ILE A 401 33.80 114.57 21.03
CA ILE A 401 33.34 115.79 21.71
C ILE A 401 34.45 116.34 22.62
N LEU A 402 35.08 115.50 23.44
CA LEU A 402 36.15 115.90 24.35
C LEU A 402 37.39 116.42 23.60
N LYS A 403 37.77 115.79 22.48
CA LYS A 403 38.85 116.28 21.61
C LYS A 403 38.54 117.66 21.04
N ARG A 404 37.29 117.87 20.59
CA ARG A 404 36.83 119.18 20.08
C ARG A 404 36.81 120.25 21.18
N GLN A 405 36.32 119.91 22.37
CA GLN A 405 36.36 120.80 23.53
C GLN A 405 37.80 121.16 23.92
N LYS A 406 38.71 120.18 23.97
CA LYS A 406 40.14 120.42 24.21
C LYS A 406 40.72 121.40 23.19
N MET A 407 40.44 121.20 21.90
CA MET A 407 40.87 122.10 20.82
C MET A 407 40.33 123.52 21.01
N HIS A 408 39.03 123.68 21.32
CA HIS A 408 38.43 125.00 21.55
C HIS A 408 39.03 125.71 22.77
N ILE A 409 39.31 124.98 23.85
CA ILE A 409 39.95 125.54 25.05
C ILE A 409 41.39 125.96 24.76
N GLU A 410 42.16 125.13 24.04
CA GLU A 410 43.54 125.46 23.64
C GLU A 410 43.55 126.70 22.72
N ALA A 411 42.63 126.79 21.75
CA ALA A 411 42.49 127.97 20.90
C ALA A 411 42.12 129.24 21.70
N ALA A 412 41.18 129.14 22.65
CA ALA A 412 40.80 130.23 23.53
C ALA A 412 41.98 130.71 24.41
N LYS A 413 42.79 129.78 24.94
CA LYS A 413 44.01 130.11 25.70
C LYS A 413 45.07 130.81 24.84
N MET A 414 45.24 130.39 23.58
CA MET A 414 46.17 131.04 22.65
C MET A 414 45.70 132.45 22.27
N LEU A 415 44.39 132.66 22.13
CA LEU A 415 43.80 133.97 21.91
C LEU A 415 43.95 134.88 23.14
N SER A 416 43.67 134.38 24.36
CA SER A 416 43.85 135.18 25.58
C SER A 416 45.30 135.57 25.81
N PHE A 417 46.26 134.67 25.53
CA PHE A 417 47.68 135.00 25.58
C PHE A 417 48.05 136.08 24.56
N SER A 418 47.52 135.98 23.33
CA SER A 418 47.78 136.98 22.28
C SER A 418 47.13 138.33 22.61
N GLU A 419 45.95 138.33 23.24
CA GLU A 419 45.25 139.53 23.71
C GLU A 419 45.99 140.19 24.88
N GLU A 420 46.46 139.40 25.86
CA GLU A 420 47.30 139.89 26.96
C GLU A 420 48.61 140.51 26.47
N GLU A 421 49.31 139.86 25.52
CA GLU A 421 50.53 140.41 24.92
C GLU A 421 50.24 141.68 24.07
N PHE A 422 49.11 141.72 23.37
CA PHE A 422 48.68 142.92 22.63
C PHE A 422 48.35 144.10 23.55
N MET A 423 47.67 143.83 24.68
CA MET A 423 47.36 144.84 25.70
C MET A 423 48.65 145.38 26.35
N LYS A 424 49.61 144.51 26.69
CA LYS A 424 50.94 144.95 27.20
C LYS A 424 51.64 145.86 26.20
N ALA A 425 51.59 145.54 24.90
CA ALA A 425 52.20 146.37 23.86
C ALA A 425 51.52 147.75 23.72
N LEU A 426 50.22 147.87 23.98
CA LEU A 426 49.51 149.16 24.00
C LEU A 426 49.86 149.99 25.25
N GLU A 427 50.00 149.36 26.42
CA GLU A 427 50.38 150.03 27.67
C GLU A 427 51.80 150.62 27.60
N TRP A 428 52.71 150.00 26.85
CA TRP A 428 54.07 150.52 26.64
C TRP A 428 54.13 151.84 25.87
N GLY A 429 53.07 152.23 25.17
CA GLY A 429 52.94 153.54 24.52
C GLY A 429 52.37 154.64 25.41
N SER A 430 51.98 154.32 26.65
CA SER A 430 51.29 155.23 27.58
C SER A 430 52.16 155.66 28.77
N SER A 431 53.49 155.59 28.64
CA SER A 431 54.50 156.22 29.50
C SER A 431 55.51 156.95 28.63
#